data_AF-A0A8J8J3G0-F1
#
_entry.id   AF-A0A8J8J3G0-F1
#
_cell.length_a   1.000
_cell.length_b   1.000
_cell.length_c   1.000
_cell.angle_alpha   90.00
_cell.angle_beta   90.00
_cell.angle_gamma   90.00
#
_symmetry.space_group_name_H-M   'P 1'
#
loop_
_entity.id
_entity.type
_entity.pdbx_description
1 polymer ?
#
loop_
_entity_poly.entity_id
_entity_poly.type
_entity_poly.pdbx_seq_one_letter_code
_entity_poly.pdbx_strand_id
1 'polypeptide(L)'
;MVVLTKEQIIEMIERQKGLSRNEIEERIAEIASREGISEHAAALMLAEELGVNLEGKEELLHIADLVPGMANVNIVARILRKYPPREYQKRDGSTGQVANVIIYDSTGKTRLVLWDAQVAKYYNELNPGDIIKIIDPSVREGRSGVELHANFRTRIILNPEDPRVEEIPPLEEVRSYNYRRTKIGELMGGERFVEVRGTIARLYRVTVYDACPECRRKVDYEPATDTWICPEHGEIQPIKITIIDFGLDDSTGYIRTTLFGDDAAELLGKDPEEIAEKLRELVEDGLALKEAGRKLAEEEYYYLLGREIVVRGNVVDDKFLGLILKAFGWDEVDYKREISRVRAELKEVIKEVL
;
A
#
# COMPACT_ATOMS: atom_id res chain seq x y z
N MET A 1 -19.77 4.58 -22.79
CA MET A 1 -19.39 5.75 -23.62
C MET A 1 -19.69 7.00 -22.81
N VAL A 2 -18.67 7.78 -22.47
CA VAL A 2 -18.88 9.13 -21.93
C VAL A 2 -19.46 9.97 -23.06
N VAL A 3 -20.59 10.65 -22.82
CA VAL A 3 -21.18 11.56 -23.80
C VAL A 3 -20.46 12.90 -23.66
N LEU A 4 -19.59 13.23 -24.61
CA LEU A 4 -18.87 14.51 -24.63
C LEU A 4 -19.84 15.65 -24.97
N THR A 5 -19.77 16.79 -24.30
CA THR A 5 -20.57 17.97 -24.67
C THR A 5 -20.01 18.66 -25.92
N LYS A 6 -20.82 19.51 -26.58
CA LYS A 6 -20.36 20.35 -27.71
C LYS A 6 -19.11 21.14 -27.33
N GLU A 7 -19.11 21.69 -26.12
CA GLU A 7 -18.01 22.48 -25.56
C GLU A 7 -16.72 21.67 -25.45
N GLN A 8 -16.79 20.45 -24.90
CA GLN A 8 -15.65 19.56 -24.78
C GLN A 8 -15.08 19.16 -26.15
N ILE A 9 -15.95 18.98 -27.15
CA ILE A 9 -15.51 18.68 -28.52
C ILE A 9 -14.77 19.88 -29.13
N ILE A 10 -15.26 21.10 -28.92
CA ILE A 10 -14.60 22.33 -29.39
C ILE A 10 -13.20 22.47 -28.77
N GLU A 11 -13.08 22.33 -27.45
CA GLU A 11 -11.79 22.39 -26.75
C GLU A 11 -10.79 21.34 -27.29
N MET A 12 -11.27 20.14 -27.62
CA MET A 12 -10.45 19.07 -28.19
C MET A 12 -9.98 19.39 -29.62
N ILE A 13 -10.82 20.03 -30.44
CA ILE A 13 -10.46 20.50 -31.78
C ILE A 13 -9.43 21.63 -31.68
N GLU A 14 -9.64 22.63 -30.81
CA GLU A 14 -8.70 23.72 -30.57
C GLU A 14 -7.30 23.18 -30.21
N ARG A 15 -7.25 22.26 -29.24
CA ARG A 15 -5.99 21.66 -28.77
C ARG A 15 -5.25 20.85 -29.83
N GLN A 16 -5.97 20.06 -30.62
CA GLN A 16 -5.35 19.10 -31.57
C GLN A 16 -5.06 19.70 -32.95
N LYS A 17 -5.80 20.74 -33.36
CA LYS A 17 -5.71 21.31 -34.70
C LYS A 17 -5.28 22.77 -34.72
N GLY A 18 -5.23 23.44 -33.55
CA GLY A 18 -4.79 24.84 -33.44
C GLY A 18 -5.74 25.83 -34.11
N LEU A 19 -6.99 25.43 -34.36
CA LEU A 19 -8.03 26.29 -34.93
C LEU A 19 -8.57 27.23 -33.85
N SER A 20 -9.00 28.42 -34.26
CA SER A 20 -9.62 29.37 -33.33
C SER A 20 -11.05 28.96 -33.00
N ARG A 21 -11.51 29.24 -31.77
CA ARG A 21 -12.88 28.96 -31.35
C ARG A 21 -13.95 29.44 -32.32
N ASN A 22 -13.83 30.68 -32.80
CA ASN A 22 -14.79 31.28 -33.74
C ASN A 22 -14.85 30.49 -35.06
N GLU A 23 -13.69 30.08 -35.59
CA GLU A 23 -13.61 29.27 -36.80
C GLU A 23 -14.26 27.90 -36.62
N ILE A 24 -14.07 27.26 -35.46
CA ILE A 24 -14.70 25.97 -35.14
C ILE A 24 -16.22 26.14 -35.03
N GLU A 25 -16.69 27.17 -34.33
CA GLU A 25 -18.12 27.45 -34.15
C GLU A 25 -18.82 27.76 -35.49
N GLU A 26 -18.18 28.53 -36.38
CA GLU A 26 -18.68 28.79 -37.73
C GLU A 26 -18.80 27.50 -38.56
N ARG A 27 -17.78 26.64 -38.53
CA ARG A 27 -17.80 25.36 -39.26
C ARG A 27 -18.84 24.39 -38.70
N ILE A 28 -19.04 24.37 -37.39
CA ILE A 28 -20.12 23.58 -36.75
C ILE A 28 -21.49 24.08 -37.20
N ALA A 29 -21.71 25.41 -37.23
CA ALA A 29 -22.98 25.99 -37.66
C ALA A 29 -23.27 25.71 -39.14
N GLU A 30 -22.24 25.74 -40.00
CA GLU A 30 -22.33 25.39 -41.42
C GLU A 30 -22.73 23.92 -41.61
N ILE A 31 -22.05 22.99 -40.93
CA ILE A 31 -22.36 21.55 -40.99
C ILE A 31 -23.77 21.27 -40.44
N ALA A 32 -24.15 21.89 -39.32
CA ALA A 32 -25.47 21.72 -38.72
C ALA A 32 -26.59 22.15 -39.68
N SER A 33 -26.40 23.29 -40.35
CA SER A 33 -27.37 23.81 -41.32
C SER A 33 -27.42 22.98 -42.61
N ARG A 34 -26.26 22.53 -43.11
CA ARG A 34 -26.14 21.75 -44.34
C ARG A 34 -26.78 20.37 -44.21
N GLU A 35 -26.53 19.68 -43.10
CA GLU A 35 -26.99 18.31 -42.86
C GLU A 35 -28.33 18.24 -42.11
N GLY A 36 -28.85 19.37 -41.62
CA GLY A 36 -30.09 19.43 -40.86
C GLY A 36 -30.02 18.73 -39.49
N ILE A 37 -28.86 18.81 -38.83
CA ILE A 37 -28.55 18.12 -37.56
C ILE A 37 -28.34 19.11 -36.41
N SER A 38 -28.28 18.60 -35.17
CA SER A 38 -27.96 19.43 -34.00
C SER A 38 -26.50 19.89 -34.04
N GLU A 39 -26.19 21.04 -33.43
CA GLU A 39 -24.81 21.55 -33.35
C GLU A 39 -23.86 20.57 -32.65
N HIS A 40 -24.37 19.77 -31.71
CA HIS A 40 -23.58 18.72 -31.06
C HIS A 40 -23.22 17.60 -32.04
N ALA A 41 -24.16 17.15 -32.87
CA ALA A 41 -23.89 16.15 -33.90
C ALA A 41 -22.94 16.71 -34.98
N ALA A 42 -23.11 17.98 -35.35
CA ALA A 42 -22.19 18.68 -36.24
C ALA A 42 -20.78 18.82 -35.66
N ALA A 43 -20.64 19.05 -34.35
CA ALA A 43 -19.35 19.06 -33.66
C ALA A 43 -18.64 17.70 -33.73
N LEU A 44 -19.38 16.59 -33.55
CA LEU A 44 -18.83 15.23 -33.70
C LEU A 44 -18.37 14.97 -35.14
N MET A 45 -19.17 15.35 -36.14
CA MET A 45 -18.80 15.22 -37.55
C MET A 45 -17.57 16.04 -37.89
N LEU A 46 -17.49 17.29 -37.42
CA LEU A 46 -16.31 18.14 -37.64
C LEU A 46 -15.06 17.53 -37.01
N ALA A 47 -15.18 16.98 -35.80
CA ALA A 47 -14.07 16.31 -35.14
C ALA A 47 -13.60 15.07 -35.92
N GLU A 48 -14.53 14.28 -36.47
CA GLU A 48 -14.22 13.14 -37.34
C GLU A 48 -13.55 13.58 -38.65
N GLU A 49 -14.08 14.60 -39.33
CA GLU A 49 -13.52 15.18 -40.56
C GLU A 49 -12.09 15.67 -40.36
N LEU A 50 -11.84 16.31 -39.22
CA LEU A 50 -10.51 16.81 -38.87
C LEU A 50 -9.57 15.71 -38.35
N GLY A 51 -10.05 14.48 -38.13
CA GLY A 51 -9.27 13.41 -37.51
C GLY A 51 -8.82 13.79 -36.10
N VAL A 52 -9.73 14.34 -35.30
CA VAL A 52 -9.55 14.63 -33.88
C VAL A 52 -9.84 13.36 -33.11
N ASN A 53 -8.89 12.93 -32.28
CA ASN A 53 -9.14 11.81 -31.39
C ASN A 53 -10.11 12.26 -30.29
N LEU A 54 -11.38 11.84 -30.40
CA LEU A 54 -12.47 12.07 -29.45
C LEU A 54 -12.42 11.12 -28.25
N GLU A 55 -11.62 10.06 -28.31
CA GLU A 55 -11.20 9.36 -27.11
C GLU A 55 -10.22 10.29 -26.42
N GLY A 56 -10.76 11.12 -25.50
CA GLY A 56 -9.95 12.01 -24.71
C GLY A 56 -8.73 11.24 -24.22
N LYS A 57 -7.53 11.74 -24.49
CA LYS A 57 -6.34 11.32 -23.75
C LYS A 57 -6.69 11.60 -22.29
N GLU A 58 -7.16 10.57 -21.60
CA GLU A 58 -7.23 10.49 -20.15
C GLU A 58 -5.85 10.94 -19.70
N GLU A 59 -5.76 12.17 -19.20
CA GLU A 59 -4.48 12.71 -18.75
C GLU A 59 -4.15 11.89 -17.50
N LEU A 60 -3.21 10.98 -17.70
CA LEU A 60 -2.80 10.01 -16.70
C LEU A 60 -1.74 10.69 -15.85
N LEU A 61 -2.03 10.82 -14.56
CA LEU A 61 -1.20 11.48 -13.57
C LEU A 61 -0.31 10.46 -12.87
N HIS A 62 0.83 10.93 -12.36
CA HIS A 62 1.61 10.15 -11.42
C HIS A 62 1.06 10.33 -10.01
N ILE A 63 1.38 9.38 -9.11
CA ILE A 63 0.95 9.43 -7.72
C ILE A 63 1.46 10.71 -7.02
N ALA A 64 2.67 11.17 -7.33
CA ALA A 64 3.23 12.38 -6.76
C ALA A 64 2.48 13.67 -7.15
N ASP A 65 1.75 13.65 -8.28
CA ASP A 65 1.00 14.81 -8.77
C ASP A 65 -0.40 14.92 -8.16
N LEU A 66 -0.83 13.92 -7.38
CA LEU A 66 -2.18 13.86 -6.83
C LEU A 66 -2.38 14.89 -5.71
N VAL A 67 -3.43 15.70 -5.86
CA VAL A 67 -3.90 16.65 -4.84
C VAL A 67 -5.35 16.30 -4.46
N PRO A 68 -5.70 16.32 -3.15
CA PRO A 68 -7.09 16.10 -2.72
C PRO A 68 -8.07 17.04 -3.45
N GLY A 69 -9.19 16.47 -3.89
CA GLY A 69 -10.22 17.21 -4.62
C GLY A 69 -10.05 17.26 -6.15
N MET A 70 -8.96 16.73 -6.69
CA MET A 70 -8.83 16.55 -8.16
C MET A 70 -9.94 15.64 -8.71
N ALA A 71 -10.39 15.96 -9.91
CA ALA A 71 -11.36 15.20 -10.70
C ALA A 71 -10.73 14.71 -12.00
N ASN A 72 -11.36 13.73 -12.66
CA ASN A 72 -10.89 13.15 -13.93
C ASN A 72 -9.47 12.56 -13.84
N VAL A 73 -9.12 12.08 -12.66
CA VAL A 73 -7.81 11.48 -12.39
C VAL A 73 -7.77 10.08 -12.96
N ASN A 74 -6.70 9.76 -13.68
CA ASN A 74 -6.42 8.40 -14.10
C ASN A 74 -4.97 8.11 -13.74
N ILE A 75 -4.68 6.93 -13.21
CA ILE A 75 -3.30 6.53 -12.89
C ILE A 75 -3.02 5.10 -13.31
N VAL A 76 -1.75 4.78 -13.56
CA VAL A 76 -1.25 3.41 -13.70
C VAL A 76 -0.30 3.12 -12.54
N ALA A 77 -0.53 2.03 -11.83
CA ALA A 77 0.26 1.68 -10.65
C ALA A 77 0.36 0.17 -10.49
N ARG A 78 1.41 -0.30 -9.79
CA ARG A 78 1.55 -1.70 -9.38
C ARG A 78 1.06 -1.88 -7.95
N ILE A 79 0.45 -3.02 -7.67
CA ILE A 79 0.00 -3.39 -6.33
C ILE A 79 1.20 -3.84 -5.49
N LEU A 80 1.46 -3.12 -4.39
CA LEU A 80 2.48 -3.48 -3.40
C LEU A 80 1.96 -4.49 -2.39
N ARG A 81 0.77 -4.24 -1.83
CA ARG A 81 0.18 -5.05 -0.75
C ARG A 81 -1.34 -4.96 -0.80
N LYS A 82 -2.02 -6.06 -0.48
CA LYS A 82 -3.48 -6.16 -0.40
C LYS A 82 -3.87 -6.62 1.00
N TYR A 83 -4.80 -5.92 1.64
CA TYR A 83 -5.28 -6.26 2.99
C TYR A 83 -6.66 -6.92 2.93
N PRO A 84 -6.95 -7.90 3.82
CA PRO A 84 -8.27 -8.50 3.94
C PRO A 84 -9.40 -7.47 4.03
N PRO A 85 -10.57 -7.69 3.40
CA PRO A 85 -11.72 -6.82 3.55
C PRO A 85 -12.16 -6.81 5.01
N ARG A 86 -12.63 -5.66 5.47
CA ARG A 86 -13.21 -5.47 6.80
C ARG A 86 -14.67 -5.08 6.67
N GLU A 87 -15.47 -5.53 7.61
CA GLU A 87 -16.87 -5.14 7.69
C GLU A 87 -17.02 -3.84 8.50
N TYR A 88 -18.03 -3.05 8.16
CA TYR A 88 -18.42 -1.85 8.92
C TYR A 88 -19.94 -1.72 8.97
N GLN A 89 -20.48 -1.10 10.02
CA GLN A 89 -21.90 -0.77 10.07
C GLN A 89 -22.19 0.52 9.29
N LYS A 90 -23.17 0.44 8.39
CA LYS A 90 -23.73 1.60 7.71
C LYS A 90 -24.70 2.34 8.63
N ARG A 91 -24.99 3.60 8.27
CA ARG A 91 -25.94 4.44 9.03
C ARG A 91 -27.36 3.87 9.08
N ASP A 92 -27.73 3.04 8.11
CA ASP A 92 -29.02 2.36 8.05
C ASP A 92 -29.06 1.02 8.83
N GLY A 93 -27.98 0.68 9.54
CA GLY A 93 -27.84 -0.55 10.32
C GLY A 93 -27.43 -1.78 9.49
N SER A 94 -27.30 -1.66 8.17
CA SER A 94 -26.79 -2.76 7.33
C SER A 94 -25.26 -2.87 7.40
N THR A 95 -24.72 -4.05 7.09
CA THR A 95 -23.27 -4.28 7.02
C THR A 95 -22.72 -3.89 5.65
N GLY A 96 -21.64 -3.12 5.63
CA GLY A 96 -20.83 -2.82 4.45
C GLY A 96 -19.45 -3.45 4.53
N GLN A 97 -18.72 -3.41 3.41
CA GLN A 97 -17.34 -3.89 3.35
C GLN A 97 -16.39 -2.82 2.83
N VAL A 98 -15.18 -2.79 3.38
CA VAL A 98 -14.08 -1.93 2.93
C VAL A 98 -12.82 -2.76 2.76
N ALA A 99 -12.12 -2.59 1.64
CA ALA A 99 -10.82 -3.21 1.40
C ALA A 99 -9.79 -2.15 1.02
N ASN A 100 -8.57 -2.33 1.52
CA ASN A 100 -7.45 -1.42 1.28
C ASN A 100 -6.36 -2.12 0.47
N VAL A 101 -5.88 -1.45 -0.57
CA VAL A 101 -4.79 -1.91 -1.43
C VAL A 101 -3.72 -0.82 -1.47
N ILE A 102 -2.46 -1.18 -1.23
CA ILE A 102 -1.33 -0.25 -1.38
C ILE A 102 -0.81 -0.39 -2.79
N ILE A 103 -0.74 0.72 -3.50
CA ILE A 103 -0.28 0.81 -4.89
C ILE A 103 0.86 1.80 -4.99
N TYR A 104 1.69 1.65 -6.02
CA TYR A 104 2.82 2.53 -6.26
C TYR A 104 3.13 2.67 -7.75
N ASP A 105 3.83 3.74 -8.10
CA ASP A 105 4.45 3.97 -9.39
C ASP A 105 5.93 4.39 -9.17
N SER A 106 6.59 4.87 -10.22
CA SER A 106 7.97 5.39 -10.13
C SER A 106 8.11 6.63 -9.24
N THR A 107 7.02 7.31 -8.90
CA THR A 107 7.01 8.60 -8.20
C THR A 107 6.59 8.51 -6.73
N GLY A 108 5.89 7.45 -6.33
CA GLY A 108 5.46 7.29 -4.95
C GLY A 108 4.51 6.13 -4.71
N LYS A 109 3.92 6.10 -3.50
CA LYS A 109 2.91 5.10 -3.10
C LYS A 109 1.69 5.77 -2.49
N THR A 110 0.52 5.19 -2.74
CA THR A 110 -0.76 5.63 -2.16
C THR A 110 -1.64 4.43 -1.82
N ARG A 111 -2.75 4.69 -1.12
CA ARG A 111 -3.77 3.70 -0.80
C ARG A 111 -4.95 3.85 -1.76
N LEU A 112 -5.33 2.73 -2.37
CA LEU A 112 -6.61 2.54 -3.04
C LEU A 112 -7.62 1.94 -2.05
N VAL A 113 -8.75 2.61 -1.88
CA VAL A 113 -9.85 2.21 -1.00
C VAL A 113 -11.03 1.74 -1.83
N LEU A 114 -11.46 0.50 -1.60
CA LEU A 114 -12.62 -0.12 -2.24
C LEU A 114 -13.76 -0.21 -1.23
N TRP A 115 -14.95 0.25 -1.61
CA TRP A 115 -16.15 0.20 -0.79
C TRP A 115 -17.21 -0.71 -1.41
N ASP A 116 -17.85 -1.52 -0.58
CA ASP A 116 -19.05 -2.31 -0.90
C ASP A 116 -18.96 -3.02 -2.26
N ALA A 117 -19.74 -2.56 -3.24
CA ALA A 117 -19.80 -3.12 -4.59
C ALA A 117 -18.42 -3.17 -5.27
N GLN A 118 -17.51 -2.24 -4.93
CA GLN A 118 -16.15 -2.25 -5.46
C GLN A 118 -15.30 -3.36 -4.85
N VAL A 119 -15.53 -3.72 -3.58
CA VAL A 119 -14.90 -4.88 -2.96
C VAL A 119 -15.37 -6.14 -3.68
N ALA A 120 -16.70 -6.33 -3.79
CA ALA A 120 -17.27 -7.50 -4.45
C ALA A 120 -16.81 -7.63 -5.92
N LYS A 121 -16.67 -6.50 -6.62
CA LYS A 121 -16.30 -6.49 -8.03
C LYS A 121 -14.81 -6.72 -8.29
N TYR A 122 -13.93 -6.05 -7.56
CA TYR A 122 -12.50 -6.02 -7.91
C TYR A 122 -11.62 -6.80 -6.96
N TYR A 123 -11.95 -6.84 -5.65
CA TYR A 123 -10.98 -7.25 -4.63
C TYR A 123 -10.35 -8.62 -4.90
N ASN A 124 -11.14 -9.63 -5.27
CA ASN A 124 -10.63 -10.99 -5.47
C ASN A 124 -9.68 -11.13 -6.67
N GLU A 125 -9.78 -10.25 -7.66
CA GLU A 125 -8.95 -10.29 -8.87
C GLU A 125 -7.63 -9.54 -8.70
N LEU A 126 -7.52 -8.66 -7.70
CA LEU A 126 -6.31 -7.89 -7.42
C LEU A 126 -5.29 -8.71 -6.62
N ASN A 127 -4.04 -8.82 -7.05
CA ASN A 127 -2.97 -9.48 -6.31
C ASN A 127 -1.71 -8.60 -6.21
N PRO A 128 -0.91 -8.73 -5.13
CA PRO A 128 0.41 -8.10 -5.08
C PRO A 128 1.25 -8.44 -6.32
N GLY A 129 1.81 -7.41 -6.95
CA GLY A 129 2.59 -7.52 -8.19
C GLY A 129 1.83 -7.16 -9.46
N ASP A 130 0.49 -7.20 -9.44
CA ASP A 130 -0.34 -6.84 -10.58
C ASP A 130 -0.20 -5.36 -10.92
N ILE A 131 -0.25 -5.05 -12.21
CA ILE A 131 -0.30 -3.67 -12.69
C ILE A 131 -1.74 -3.32 -13.03
N ILE A 132 -2.19 -2.19 -12.53
CA ILE A 132 -3.57 -1.74 -12.68
C ILE A 132 -3.63 -0.32 -13.21
N LYS A 133 -4.59 -0.06 -14.09
CA LYS A 133 -5.02 1.29 -14.47
C LYS A 133 -6.30 1.62 -13.71
N ILE A 134 -6.28 2.71 -12.96
CA ILE A 134 -7.41 3.20 -12.16
C ILE A 134 -7.94 4.45 -12.84
N ILE A 135 -9.19 4.39 -13.28
CA ILE A 135 -9.87 5.46 -14.01
C ILE A 135 -10.90 6.09 -13.08
N ASP A 136 -10.93 7.43 -13.01
CA ASP A 136 -11.88 8.23 -12.24
C ASP A 136 -12.02 7.84 -10.74
N PRO A 137 -10.94 7.66 -9.96
CA PRO A 137 -11.05 7.58 -8.51
C PRO A 137 -11.38 8.98 -7.92
N SER A 138 -11.92 9.00 -6.70
CA SER A 138 -12.01 10.23 -5.91
C SER A 138 -10.68 10.41 -5.16
N VAL A 139 -9.97 11.51 -5.41
CA VAL A 139 -8.74 11.82 -4.68
C VAL A 139 -9.09 12.50 -3.35
N ARG A 140 -8.68 11.89 -2.24
CA ARG A 140 -9.00 12.35 -0.89
C ARG A 140 -7.76 12.48 -0.03
N GLU A 141 -7.87 13.31 1.00
CA GLU A 141 -6.86 13.35 2.06
C GLU A 141 -7.12 12.20 3.05
N GLY A 142 -6.07 11.42 3.33
CA GLY A 142 -6.09 10.33 4.31
C GLY A 142 -5.04 10.50 5.40
N ARG A 143 -5.03 9.58 6.38
CA ARG A 143 -4.15 9.67 7.58
C ARG A 143 -2.66 9.62 7.28
N SER A 144 -2.26 9.18 6.09
CA SER A 144 -0.85 8.98 5.70
C SER A 144 -0.51 9.66 4.38
N GLY A 145 -1.32 10.66 3.97
CA GLY A 145 -1.20 11.34 2.69
C GLY A 145 -2.43 11.13 1.82
N VAL A 146 -2.28 11.40 0.52
CA VAL A 146 -3.36 11.27 -0.46
C VAL A 146 -3.80 9.81 -0.60
N GLU A 147 -5.10 9.59 -0.72
CA GLU A 147 -5.74 8.29 -0.97
C GLU A 147 -6.66 8.37 -2.19
N LEU A 148 -6.77 7.25 -2.90
CA LEU A 148 -7.70 7.07 -4.01
C LEU A 148 -8.89 6.25 -3.54
N HIS A 149 -10.09 6.85 -3.60
CA HIS A 149 -11.33 6.20 -3.20
C HIS A 149 -12.10 5.78 -4.45
N ALA A 150 -12.27 4.48 -4.66
CA ALA A 150 -13.08 3.96 -5.75
C ALA A 150 -14.55 4.33 -5.52
N ASN A 151 -15.15 4.97 -6.51
CA ASN A 151 -16.55 5.39 -6.53
C ASN A 151 -17.31 4.71 -7.68
N PHE A 152 -18.58 5.04 -7.87
CA PHE A 152 -19.42 4.40 -8.89
C PHE A 152 -18.95 4.62 -10.34
N ARG A 153 -18.15 5.66 -10.61
CA ARG A 153 -17.52 5.91 -11.92
C ARG A 153 -16.19 5.19 -12.08
N THR A 154 -15.60 4.72 -10.98
CA THR A 154 -14.24 4.17 -11.00
C THR A 154 -14.19 2.84 -11.76
N ARG A 155 -13.24 2.75 -12.69
CA ARG A 155 -12.91 1.50 -13.39
C ARG A 155 -11.48 1.09 -13.06
N ILE A 156 -11.29 -0.17 -12.70
CA ILE A 156 -9.97 -0.75 -12.48
C ILE A 156 -9.74 -1.77 -13.59
N ILE A 157 -8.67 -1.56 -14.36
CA ILE A 157 -8.28 -2.43 -15.47
C ILE A 157 -7.00 -3.14 -15.05
N LEU A 158 -7.03 -4.47 -15.02
CA LEU A 158 -5.87 -5.33 -14.77
C LEU A 158 -5.01 -5.42 -16.03
N ASN A 159 -3.69 -5.41 -15.86
CA ASN A 159 -2.70 -5.56 -16.92
C ASN A 159 -2.98 -4.66 -18.13
N PRO A 160 -3.07 -3.34 -17.92
CA PRO A 160 -3.37 -2.41 -19.01
C PRO A 160 -2.25 -2.42 -20.06
N GLU A 161 -2.61 -2.32 -21.33
CA GLU A 161 -1.67 -1.97 -22.40
C GLU A 161 -1.38 -0.47 -22.33
N ASP A 162 -0.45 -0.06 -21.45
CA ASP A 162 -0.04 1.34 -21.26
C ASP A 162 1.50 1.46 -21.26
N PRO A 163 2.10 2.40 -22.03
CA PRO A 163 3.55 2.57 -22.07
C PRO A 163 4.22 2.80 -20.71
N ARG A 164 3.51 3.41 -19.73
CA ARG A 164 4.07 3.66 -18.40
C ARG A 164 4.24 2.41 -17.55
N VAL A 165 3.67 1.28 -17.98
CA VAL A 165 3.92 -0.03 -17.37
C VAL A 165 5.43 -0.30 -17.26
N GLU A 166 6.19 0.10 -18.28
CA GLU A 166 7.65 -0.06 -18.31
C GLU A 166 8.39 0.86 -17.33
N GLU A 167 7.77 1.99 -16.94
CA GLU A 167 8.33 2.96 -15.99
C GLU A 167 8.11 2.53 -14.53
N ILE A 168 7.09 1.70 -14.26
CA ILE A 168 6.76 1.28 -12.91
C ILE A 168 7.76 0.22 -12.44
N PRO A 169 8.58 0.51 -11.42
CA PRO A 169 9.62 -0.42 -11.02
C PRO A 169 9.01 -1.76 -10.58
N PRO A 170 9.69 -2.89 -10.79
CA PRO A 170 9.19 -4.20 -10.40
C PRO A 170 8.94 -4.28 -8.88
N LEU A 171 8.05 -5.18 -8.47
CA LEU A 171 7.62 -5.30 -7.07
C LEU A 171 8.81 -5.53 -6.14
N GLU A 172 9.74 -6.35 -6.62
CA GLU A 172 10.99 -6.65 -5.97
C GLU A 172 11.73 -5.34 -5.70
N GLU A 173 11.92 -4.50 -6.72
CA GLU A 173 12.63 -3.22 -6.65
C GLU A 173 12.01 -2.22 -5.66
N VAL A 174 10.70 -1.97 -5.69
CA VAL A 174 10.06 -0.96 -4.82
C VAL A 174 9.96 -1.38 -3.36
N ARG A 175 9.98 -2.68 -3.07
CA ARG A 175 10.26 -3.14 -1.70
C ARG A 175 11.58 -2.54 -1.17
N SER A 176 12.57 -2.24 -2.01
CA SER A 176 13.82 -1.57 -1.60
C SER A 176 13.86 -0.04 -1.75
N TYR A 177 13.21 0.59 -2.73
CA TYR A 177 13.59 1.97 -3.14
C TYR A 177 13.27 3.11 -2.15
N ASN A 178 12.35 2.92 -1.19
CA ASN A 178 12.16 3.90 -0.11
C ASN A 178 13.06 3.66 1.10
N TYR A 179 13.82 2.56 1.09
CA TYR A 179 14.62 2.15 2.23
C TYR A 179 16.09 2.21 1.89
N ARG A 180 16.86 2.95 2.69
CA ARG A 180 18.32 2.93 2.56
C ARG A 180 18.82 1.62 3.13
N ARG A 181 19.45 0.79 2.29
CA ARG A 181 20.17 -0.39 2.76
C ARG A 181 21.37 0.07 3.58
N THR A 182 21.36 -0.27 4.87
CA THR A 182 22.39 0.17 5.83
C THR A 182 22.92 -1.02 6.61
N LYS A 183 24.20 -0.98 6.95
CA LYS A 183 24.84 -1.92 7.86
C LYS A 183 24.41 -1.63 9.30
N ILE A 184 24.16 -2.66 10.10
CA ILE A 184 23.71 -2.48 11.49
C ILE A 184 24.70 -1.64 12.30
N GLY A 185 26.00 -1.87 12.11
CA GLY A 185 27.05 -1.12 12.81
C GLY A 185 27.10 0.38 12.49
N GLU A 186 26.43 0.81 11.43
CA GLU A 186 26.38 2.21 10.97
C GLU A 186 25.08 2.92 11.38
N LEU A 187 24.11 2.20 11.95
CA LEU A 187 22.81 2.77 12.30
C LEU A 187 22.90 3.76 13.46
N MET A 188 22.18 4.87 13.32
CA MET A 188 22.00 5.85 14.39
C MET A 188 20.53 5.95 14.82
N GLY A 189 20.32 6.35 16.08
CA GLY A 189 18.98 6.60 16.62
C GLY A 189 18.25 7.70 15.84
N GLY A 190 16.97 7.45 15.53
CA GLY A 190 16.13 8.39 14.79
C GLY A 190 16.14 8.20 13.27
N GLU A 191 16.98 7.29 12.74
CA GLU A 191 16.93 6.95 11.31
C GLU A 191 15.58 6.35 10.93
N ARG A 192 15.08 6.73 9.76
CA ARG A 192 13.77 6.31 9.25
C ARG A 192 13.94 5.63 7.92
N PHE A 193 13.07 4.66 7.66
CA PHE A 193 13.09 3.90 6.41
C PHE A 193 14.46 3.28 6.14
N VAL A 194 15.00 2.54 7.11
CA VAL A 194 16.21 1.73 6.91
C VAL A 194 15.83 0.33 6.45
N GLU A 195 16.63 -0.26 5.58
CA GLU A 195 16.61 -1.69 5.24
C GLU A 195 17.87 -2.34 5.79
N VAL A 196 17.71 -3.44 6.50
CA VAL A 196 18.80 -4.25 7.06
C VAL A 196 18.60 -5.69 6.60
N ARG A 197 19.65 -6.33 6.11
CA ARG A 197 19.70 -7.78 5.97
C ARG A 197 20.55 -8.33 7.09
N GLY A 198 20.02 -9.31 7.81
CA GLY A 198 20.74 -9.93 8.90
C GLY A 198 20.20 -11.30 9.22
N THR A 199 20.95 -12.01 10.03
CA THR A 199 20.58 -13.30 10.58
C THR A 199 19.84 -13.09 11.90
N ILE A 200 18.72 -13.79 12.09
CA ILE A 200 18.04 -13.83 13.40
C ILE A 200 18.95 -14.59 14.37
N ALA A 201 19.70 -13.84 15.17
CA ALA A 201 20.68 -14.38 16.11
C ALA A 201 20.07 -14.70 17.48
N ARG A 202 18.93 -14.10 17.82
CA ARG A 202 18.27 -14.30 19.11
C ARG A 202 16.76 -14.07 19.01
N LEU A 203 15.98 -14.86 19.74
CA LEU A 203 14.57 -14.58 20.00
C LEU A 203 14.44 -14.07 21.44
N TYR A 204 13.66 -13.00 21.64
CA TYR A 204 13.51 -12.40 22.97
C TYR A 204 12.17 -12.69 23.59
N ARG A 205 11.08 -12.51 22.84
CA ARG A 205 9.72 -12.83 23.30
C ARG A 205 8.73 -12.67 22.17
N VAL A 206 7.63 -13.40 22.28
CA VAL A 206 6.39 -13.14 21.57
C VAL A 206 5.38 -12.56 22.55
N THR A 207 4.54 -11.64 22.08
CA THR A 207 3.46 -11.05 22.86
C THR A 207 2.24 -10.93 21.97
N VAL A 208 1.06 -11.21 22.52
CA VAL A 208 -0.21 -10.99 21.84
C VAL A 208 -1.09 -10.14 22.75
N TYR A 209 -1.79 -9.18 22.17
CA TYR A 209 -2.76 -8.37 22.90
C TYR A 209 -4.01 -8.13 22.06
N ASP A 210 -5.11 -7.90 22.77
CA ASP A 210 -6.40 -7.52 22.19
C ASP A 210 -6.40 -6.05 21.76
N ALA A 211 -6.78 -5.81 20.51
CA ALA A 211 -6.80 -4.49 19.90
C ALA A 211 -8.12 -4.19 19.19
N CYS A 212 -8.44 -2.90 19.10
CA CYS A 212 -9.59 -2.43 18.36
C CYS A 212 -9.41 -2.68 16.85
N PRO A 213 -10.39 -3.26 16.14
CA PRO A 213 -10.30 -3.51 14.69
C PRO A 213 -10.21 -2.22 13.85
N GLU A 214 -10.69 -1.10 14.39
CA GLU A 214 -10.70 0.19 13.71
C GLU A 214 -9.38 0.96 13.87
N CYS A 215 -8.92 1.17 15.12
CA CYS A 215 -7.72 1.96 15.39
C CYS A 215 -6.47 1.16 15.75
N ARG A 216 -6.57 -0.16 15.91
CA ARG A 216 -5.48 -1.07 16.30
C ARG A 216 -4.79 -0.75 17.63
N ARG A 217 -5.38 0.12 18.46
CA ARG A 217 -4.92 0.35 19.84
C ARG A 217 -5.41 -0.77 20.75
N LYS A 218 -4.62 -1.04 21.79
CA LYS A 218 -4.99 -1.97 22.85
C LYS A 218 -6.35 -1.56 23.44
N VAL A 219 -7.20 -2.53 23.70
CA VAL A 219 -8.52 -2.35 24.30
C VAL A 219 -8.56 -2.92 25.71
N ASP A 220 -9.51 -2.42 26.49
CA ASP A 220 -9.76 -2.87 27.85
C ASP A 220 -10.94 -3.83 27.87
N TYR A 221 -10.86 -4.86 28.70
CA TYR A 221 -11.95 -5.81 28.93
C TYR A 221 -12.71 -5.41 30.18
N GLU A 222 -14.03 -5.27 30.07
CA GLU A 222 -14.94 -4.97 31.18
C GLU A 222 -15.61 -6.27 31.66
N PRO A 223 -15.15 -6.88 32.78
CA PRO A 223 -15.64 -8.18 33.22
C PRO A 223 -17.11 -8.16 33.66
N ALA A 224 -17.64 -6.99 34.06
CA ALA A 224 -19.02 -6.88 34.53
C ALA A 224 -20.05 -7.05 33.41
N THR A 225 -19.69 -6.64 32.20
CA THR A 225 -20.56 -6.70 31.01
C THR A 225 -20.10 -7.72 29.97
N ASP A 226 -18.95 -8.36 30.17
CA ASP A 226 -18.32 -9.28 29.21
C ASP A 226 -18.08 -8.61 27.85
N THR A 227 -17.61 -7.35 27.88
CA THR A 227 -17.42 -6.54 26.68
C THR A 227 -16.01 -5.97 26.60
N TRP A 228 -15.56 -5.74 25.37
CA TRP A 228 -14.29 -5.07 25.07
C TRP A 228 -14.55 -3.62 24.69
N ILE A 229 -13.85 -2.71 25.36
CA ILE A 229 -14.04 -1.27 25.22
C ILE A 229 -12.79 -0.65 24.61
N CYS A 230 -12.99 0.00 23.46
CA CYS A 230 -12.02 0.92 22.89
C CYS A 230 -12.31 2.34 23.39
N PRO A 231 -11.30 3.08 23.90
CA PRO A 231 -11.49 4.47 24.32
C PRO A 231 -12.02 5.42 23.23
N GLU A 232 -11.82 5.07 21.95
CA GLU A 232 -12.24 5.88 20.81
C GLU A 232 -13.52 5.37 20.12
N HIS A 233 -13.79 4.06 20.15
CA HIS A 233 -14.85 3.43 19.35
C HIS A 233 -15.93 2.74 20.20
N GLY A 234 -15.81 2.78 21.54
CA GLY A 234 -16.76 2.16 22.45
C GLY A 234 -16.66 0.63 22.45
N GLU A 235 -17.80 -0.04 22.55
CA GLU A 235 -17.89 -1.50 22.56
C GLU A 235 -17.54 -2.09 21.18
N ILE A 236 -16.59 -3.03 21.16
CA ILE A 236 -16.08 -3.65 19.95
C ILE A 236 -15.84 -5.15 20.15
N GLN A 237 -15.62 -5.89 19.06
CA GLN A 237 -14.99 -7.21 19.10
C GLN A 237 -13.49 -7.07 18.80
N PRO A 238 -12.60 -7.52 19.69
CA PRO A 238 -11.16 -7.31 19.52
C PRO A 238 -10.58 -8.24 18.46
N ILE A 239 -9.52 -7.77 17.82
CA ILE A 239 -8.61 -8.60 17.03
C ILE A 239 -7.30 -8.79 17.81
N LYS A 240 -6.63 -9.93 17.63
CA LYS A 240 -5.31 -10.13 18.22
C LYS A 240 -4.23 -9.43 17.39
N ILE A 241 -3.33 -8.74 18.08
CA ILE A 241 -2.12 -8.16 17.49
C ILE A 241 -0.91 -8.86 18.10
N THR A 242 -0.15 -9.53 17.23
CA THR A 242 1.09 -10.23 17.57
C THR A 242 2.28 -9.27 17.51
N ILE A 243 3.21 -9.42 18.45
CA ILE A 243 4.50 -8.74 18.46
C ILE A 243 5.58 -9.78 18.69
N ILE A 244 6.65 -9.74 17.89
CA ILE A 244 7.87 -10.51 18.15
C ILE A 244 9.07 -9.58 18.30
N ASP A 245 9.82 -9.76 19.39
CA ASP A 245 11.12 -9.15 19.59
C ASP A 245 12.21 -10.18 19.29
N PHE A 246 13.15 -9.83 18.43
CA PHE A 246 14.31 -10.68 18.09
C PHE A 246 15.56 -9.83 17.85
N GLY A 247 16.73 -10.46 17.77
CA GLY A 247 18.01 -9.85 17.46
C GLY A 247 18.43 -10.15 16.04
N LEU A 248 18.82 -9.12 15.30
CA LEU A 248 19.47 -9.25 14.00
C LEU A 248 20.97 -9.00 14.12
N ASP A 249 21.76 -9.85 13.47
CA ASP A 249 23.20 -9.72 13.32
C ASP A 249 23.55 -9.74 11.82
N ASP A 250 24.30 -8.75 11.36
CA ASP A 250 24.75 -8.64 9.97
C ASP A 250 26.29 -8.66 9.84
N SER A 251 27.00 -9.14 10.86
CA SER A 251 28.45 -9.10 11.06
C SER A 251 29.08 -7.72 11.31
N THR A 252 28.35 -6.64 11.07
CA THR A 252 28.83 -5.27 11.31
C THR A 252 28.29 -4.71 12.63
N GLY A 253 27.17 -5.24 13.09
CA GLY A 253 26.59 -4.95 14.38
C GLY A 253 25.43 -5.86 14.72
N TYR A 254 24.85 -5.61 15.88
CA TYR A 254 23.69 -6.31 16.40
C TYR A 254 22.59 -5.30 16.74
N ILE A 255 21.35 -5.54 16.29
CA ILE A 255 20.23 -4.68 16.62
C ILE A 255 19.02 -5.50 17.07
N ARG A 256 18.39 -5.05 18.15
CA ARG A 256 17.10 -5.58 18.55
C ARG A 256 16.03 -5.07 17.59
N THR A 257 15.23 -5.97 17.08
CA THR A 257 14.18 -5.70 16.11
C THR A 257 12.84 -6.09 16.69
N THR A 258 11.85 -5.21 16.55
CA THR A 258 10.46 -5.48 16.92
C THR A 258 9.59 -5.49 15.67
N LEU A 259 8.88 -6.58 15.44
CA LEU A 259 7.89 -6.75 14.38
C LEU A 259 6.47 -6.76 14.98
N PHE A 260 5.51 -6.22 14.25
CA PHE A 260 4.15 -5.98 14.74
C PHE A 260 3.08 -6.55 13.81
N GLY A 261 1.96 -6.96 14.40
CA GLY A 261 0.74 -7.36 13.73
C GLY A 261 0.94 -8.51 12.74
N ASP A 262 0.34 -8.33 11.57
CA ASP A 262 0.29 -9.34 10.51
C ASP A 262 1.70 -9.80 10.10
N ASP A 263 2.66 -8.88 9.96
CA ASP A 263 4.03 -9.21 9.57
C ASP A 263 4.75 -10.06 10.65
N ALA A 264 4.42 -9.86 11.94
CA ALA A 264 4.95 -10.69 13.03
C ALA A 264 4.36 -12.11 13.01
N ALA A 265 3.04 -12.22 12.82
CA ALA A 265 2.36 -13.51 12.70
C ALA A 265 2.83 -14.29 11.47
N GLU A 266 3.08 -13.59 10.35
CA GLU A 266 3.64 -14.15 9.11
C GLU A 266 5.05 -14.69 9.34
N LEU A 267 5.94 -13.95 10.02
CA LEU A 267 7.28 -14.43 10.35
C LEU A 267 7.23 -15.69 11.21
N LEU A 268 6.33 -15.70 12.19
CA LEU A 268 6.07 -16.86 13.04
C LEU A 268 5.39 -18.01 12.26
N GLY A 269 4.76 -17.75 11.12
CA GLY A 269 4.03 -18.75 10.35
C GLY A 269 2.83 -19.33 11.11
N LYS A 270 2.20 -18.54 11.99
CA LYS A 270 1.13 -18.97 12.89
C LYS A 270 0.01 -17.94 12.94
N ASP A 271 -1.22 -18.43 13.12
CA ASP A 271 -2.37 -17.57 13.32
C ASP A 271 -2.28 -16.86 14.68
N PRO A 272 -2.57 -15.54 14.77
CA PRO A 272 -2.52 -14.80 16.02
C PRO A 272 -3.31 -15.43 17.18
N GLU A 273 -4.37 -16.19 16.89
CA GLU A 273 -5.26 -16.74 17.91
C GLU A 273 -4.63 -18.00 18.51
N GLU A 274 -3.97 -18.82 17.68
CA GLU A 274 -3.15 -19.96 18.12
C GLU A 274 -2.00 -19.49 19.03
N ILE A 275 -1.35 -18.38 18.66
CA ILE A 275 -0.26 -17.81 19.47
C ILE A 275 -0.81 -17.33 20.83
N ALA A 276 -1.97 -16.67 20.83
CA ALA A 276 -2.62 -16.19 22.05
C ALA A 276 -3.04 -17.35 22.97
N GLU A 277 -3.54 -18.44 22.41
CA GLU A 277 -3.92 -19.64 23.14
C GLU A 277 -2.72 -20.29 23.84
N LYS A 278 -1.62 -20.52 23.11
CA LYS A 278 -0.37 -21.04 23.70
C LYS A 278 0.18 -20.14 24.80
N LEU A 279 0.12 -18.82 24.64
CA LEU A 279 0.50 -17.88 25.70
C LEU A 279 -0.37 -18.04 26.94
N ARG A 280 -1.68 -18.26 26.76
CA ARG A 280 -2.63 -18.44 27.86
C ARG A 280 -2.35 -19.74 28.62
N GLU A 281 -2.14 -20.85 27.92
CA GLU A 281 -1.78 -22.14 28.51
C GLU A 281 -0.53 -22.02 29.40
N LEU A 282 0.53 -21.38 28.89
CA LEU A 282 1.76 -21.15 29.66
C LEU A 282 1.54 -20.30 30.91
N VAL A 283 0.62 -19.33 30.86
CA VAL A 283 0.26 -18.51 32.02
C VAL A 283 -0.59 -19.29 33.02
N GLU A 284 -1.49 -20.15 32.56
CA GLU A 284 -2.28 -21.06 33.38
C GLU A 284 -1.39 -22.10 34.09
N ASP A 285 -0.29 -22.51 33.44
CA ASP A 285 0.79 -23.32 34.03
C ASP A 285 1.64 -22.56 35.06
N GLY A 286 1.31 -21.31 35.36
CA GLY A 286 1.88 -20.53 36.45
C GLY A 286 3.03 -19.60 36.06
N LEU A 287 3.35 -19.45 34.76
CA LEU A 287 4.36 -18.48 34.32
C LEU A 287 3.80 -17.06 34.32
N ALA A 288 4.64 -16.08 34.66
CA ALA A 288 4.29 -14.70 34.38
C ALA A 288 4.19 -14.48 32.86
N LEU A 289 3.28 -13.61 32.39
CA LEU A 289 3.07 -13.35 30.95
C LEU A 289 4.38 -13.04 30.19
N LYS A 290 5.30 -12.32 30.83
CA LYS A 290 6.61 -11.98 30.26
C LYS A 290 7.52 -13.21 30.10
N GLU A 291 7.43 -14.15 31.02
CA GLU A 291 8.18 -15.42 31.02
C GLU A 291 7.56 -16.40 30.03
N ALA A 292 6.23 -16.51 30.01
CA ALA A 292 5.49 -17.27 29.00
C ALA A 292 5.86 -16.82 27.58
N GLY A 293 5.87 -15.51 27.32
CA GLY A 293 6.27 -14.98 26.01
C GLY A 293 7.73 -15.24 25.63
N ARG A 294 8.65 -15.31 26.60
CA ARG A 294 10.05 -15.70 26.37
C ARG A 294 10.16 -17.18 26.05
N LYS A 295 9.56 -18.03 26.88
CA LYS A 295 9.56 -19.48 26.73
C LYS A 295 8.95 -19.87 25.39
N LEU A 296 7.82 -19.27 25.02
CA LEU A 296 7.17 -19.51 23.73
C LEU A 296 8.10 -19.16 22.55
N ALA A 297 8.80 -18.03 22.63
CA ALA A 297 9.75 -17.63 21.60
C ALA A 297 10.92 -18.62 21.47
N GLU A 298 11.44 -19.11 22.59
CA GLU A 298 12.60 -20.00 22.62
C GLU A 298 12.27 -21.46 22.30
N GLU A 299 11.10 -21.97 22.69
CA GLU A 299 10.75 -23.39 22.54
C GLU A 299 9.94 -23.69 21.28
N GLU A 300 8.98 -22.83 20.91
CA GLU A 300 8.12 -23.06 19.75
C GLU A 300 8.71 -22.47 18.48
N TYR A 301 9.37 -21.31 18.57
CA TYR A 301 9.81 -20.54 17.40
C TYR A 301 11.32 -20.58 17.14
N TYR A 302 12.03 -21.52 17.77
CA TYR A 302 13.49 -21.68 17.61
C TYR A 302 13.96 -21.88 16.17
N TYR A 303 13.09 -22.41 15.29
CA TYR A 303 13.40 -22.59 13.86
C TYR A 303 13.64 -21.26 13.12
N LEU A 304 13.30 -20.12 13.72
CA LEU A 304 13.65 -18.81 13.20
C LEU A 304 15.13 -18.46 13.42
N LEU A 305 15.78 -19.02 14.45
CA LEU A 305 17.19 -18.77 14.72
C LEU A 305 18.06 -19.24 13.54
N GLY A 306 19.00 -18.40 13.14
CA GLY A 306 19.88 -18.67 11.99
C GLY A 306 19.25 -18.37 10.62
N ARG A 307 17.95 -18.03 10.55
CA ARG A 307 17.36 -17.56 9.28
C ARG A 307 17.88 -16.18 8.94
N GLU A 308 18.28 -16.02 7.68
CA GLU A 308 18.63 -14.73 7.12
C GLU A 308 17.38 -14.08 6.52
N ILE A 309 17.13 -12.82 6.89
CA ILE A 309 15.97 -12.05 6.43
C ILE A 309 16.36 -10.61 6.10
N VAL A 310 15.50 -9.96 5.33
CA VAL A 310 15.55 -8.51 5.10
C VAL A 310 14.45 -7.86 5.92
N VAL A 311 14.78 -6.84 6.71
CA VAL A 311 13.84 -6.11 7.57
C VAL A 311 13.89 -4.63 7.26
N ARG A 312 12.71 -4.00 7.26
CA ARG A 312 12.56 -2.57 6.95
C ARG A 312 11.84 -1.86 8.07
N GLY A 313 12.35 -0.69 8.49
CA GLY A 313 11.79 -0.02 9.65
C GLY A 313 12.42 1.33 9.98
N ASN A 314 12.16 1.80 11.21
CA ASN A 314 12.81 2.97 11.79
C ASN A 314 13.69 2.54 12.98
N VAL A 315 14.82 3.21 13.14
CA VAL A 315 15.70 3.06 14.30
C VAL A 315 15.28 4.04 15.38
N VAL A 316 15.02 3.53 16.58
CA VAL A 316 14.62 4.33 17.74
C VAL A 316 15.65 4.11 18.85
N ASP A 317 15.99 5.19 19.56
CA ASP A 317 16.81 5.12 20.77
C ASP A 317 15.91 4.78 21.96
N ASP A 318 16.10 3.59 22.54
CA ASP A 318 15.45 3.17 23.77
C ASP A 318 16.40 3.31 24.96
N LYS A 319 15.92 3.99 26.01
CA LYS A 319 16.71 4.31 27.21
C LYS A 319 17.33 3.10 27.91
N PHE A 320 16.77 1.91 27.73
CA PHE A 320 17.21 0.70 28.41
C PHE A 320 17.83 -0.33 27.47
N LEU A 321 17.33 -0.40 26.24
CA LEU A 321 17.71 -1.42 25.26
C LEU A 321 18.68 -0.90 24.20
N GLY A 322 18.97 0.40 24.18
CA GLY A 322 19.77 1.04 23.14
C GLY A 322 18.99 1.16 21.82
N LEU A 323 19.68 1.01 20.70
CA LEU A 323 19.04 1.08 19.39
C LEU A 323 18.09 -0.10 19.15
N ILE A 324 16.86 0.22 18.76
CA ILE A 324 15.84 -0.74 18.35
C ILE A 324 15.38 -0.42 16.93
N LEU A 325 15.34 -1.45 16.07
CA LEU A 325 14.67 -1.38 14.78
C LEU A 325 13.18 -1.71 14.94
N LYS A 326 12.32 -0.69 14.88
CA LYS A 326 10.87 -0.89 14.79
C LYS A 326 10.50 -1.16 13.34
N ALA A 327 10.25 -2.42 13.04
CA ALA A 327 10.01 -2.89 11.68
C ALA A 327 8.58 -2.63 11.21
N PHE A 328 8.46 -2.31 9.93
CA PHE A 328 7.21 -2.20 9.19
C PHE A 328 6.88 -3.45 8.37
N GLY A 329 7.88 -4.31 8.19
CA GLY A 329 7.76 -5.57 7.46
C GLY A 329 9.12 -6.25 7.28
N TRP A 330 9.07 -7.45 6.74
CA TRP A 330 10.22 -8.29 6.44
C TRP A 330 10.03 -9.04 5.12
N ASP A 331 11.12 -9.56 4.56
CA ASP A 331 11.12 -10.47 3.43
C ASP A 331 12.18 -11.56 3.63
N GLU A 332 11.99 -12.69 2.95
CA GLU A 332 13.10 -13.62 2.70
C GLU A 332 14.17 -12.97 1.82
N VAL A 333 15.41 -13.43 1.98
CA VAL A 333 16.52 -12.95 1.16
C VAL A 333 16.39 -13.49 -0.27
N ASP A 334 16.15 -12.59 -1.22
CA ASP A 334 16.32 -12.90 -2.64
C ASP A 334 17.80 -12.82 -3.02
N TYR A 335 18.45 -13.99 -3.08
CA TYR A 335 19.87 -14.09 -3.44
C TYR A 335 20.20 -13.58 -4.84
N LYS A 336 19.29 -13.71 -5.83
CA LYS A 336 19.55 -13.21 -7.19
C LYS A 336 19.61 -11.70 -7.21
N ARG A 337 18.69 -11.07 -6.47
CA ARG A 337 18.67 -9.63 -6.28
C ARG A 337 19.91 -9.16 -5.51
N GLU A 338 20.27 -9.83 -4.42
CA GLU A 338 21.45 -9.46 -3.62
C GLU A 338 22.75 -9.57 -4.43
N ILE A 339 22.91 -10.61 -5.25
CA ILE A 339 24.05 -10.75 -6.17
C ILE A 339 24.08 -9.56 -7.14
N SER A 340 22.94 -9.19 -7.72
CA SER A 340 22.86 -8.06 -8.66
C SER A 340 23.24 -6.73 -7.99
N ARG A 341 22.76 -6.49 -6.75
CA ARG A 341 23.09 -5.31 -5.96
C ARG A 341 24.58 -5.23 -5.65
N VAL A 342 25.17 -6.30 -5.11
CA VAL A 342 26.60 -6.34 -4.78
C VAL A 342 27.46 -6.19 -6.04
N ARG A 343 27.05 -6.78 -7.17
CA ARG A 343 27.75 -6.55 -8.45
C ARG A 343 27.71 -5.10 -8.91
N ALA A 344 26.61 -4.39 -8.69
CA ALA A 344 26.51 -2.97 -9.03
C ALA A 344 27.41 -2.12 -8.12
N GLU A 345 27.37 -2.35 -6.81
CA GLU A 345 28.24 -1.69 -5.83
C GLU A 345 29.73 -1.90 -6.16
N LEU A 346 30.14 -3.14 -6.46
CA LEU A 346 31.52 -3.45 -6.86
C LEU A 346 31.94 -2.74 -8.13
N LYS A 347 31.04 -2.59 -9.11
CA LYS A 347 31.35 -1.87 -10.36
C LYS A 347 31.60 -0.38 -10.12
N GLU A 348 30.82 0.25 -9.25
CA GLU A 348 31.03 1.67 -8.91
C GLU A 348 32.36 1.86 -8.18
N VAL A 349 32.68 1.00 -7.20
CA VAL A 349 33.97 1.04 -6.51
C VAL A 349 35.15 0.87 -7.48
N ILE A 350 35.02 -0.05 -8.47
CA ILE A 350 36.07 -0.25 -9.47
C ILE A 350 36.28 1.01 -10.35
N LYS A 351 35.21 1.75 -10.69
CA LYS A 351 35.32 3.00 -11.45
C LYS A 351 36.01 4.12 -10.68
N GLU A 352 35.96 4.12 -9.35
CA GLU A 352 36.63 5.12 -8.52
C GLU A 352 38.13 4.84 -8.36
N VAL A 353 38.56 3.60 -8.60
CA VAL A 353 39.94 3.13 -8.40
C VAL A 353 40.76 3.10 -9.71
N LEU A 354 40.09 3.04 -10.87
CA LEU A 354 40.69 3.09 -12.21
C LEU A 354 40.59 4.49 -12.81
#